data_AF-A0A4R3RDM2-F1
#
_entry.id   AF-A0A4R3RDM2-F1
#
_cell.length_a   1.000
_cell.length_b   1.000
_cell.length_c   1.000
_cell.angle_alpha   90.00
_cell.angle_beta   90.00
_cell.angle_gamma   90.00
#
_symmetry.space_group_name_H-M   'P 1'
#
loop_
_entity.id
_entity.type
_entity.pdbx_description
1 polymer ?
#
loop_
_entity_poly.entity_id
_entity_poly.type
_entity_poly.pdbx_seq_one_letter_code
_entity_poly.pdbx_strand_id
1 'polypeptide(L)'
;MRCDRLQPTLLIFASIIVGAVGWSGHVLLLPVALGFPIIWSITRTRLAAALVSAGYFLAASRGLPQGVAAFFSSDFRPGVLLWLCASTGFVTVHAVLWTRYDGVRSFRYLLAAILMAIPPFGITGWAHPVTAAGVLFPQWGWWGLAAMTAGLASLVTRIWPAVAIALGGFWVWSAAVWTEPKLPEGWQGVDLELAASLGRDASMQRHRDLIATVKDQASRGIHSIVLPESALGFWTPTVERLWARALQGTSISVVAGAAIVDAGGYDNVLLALSAEGGRLLYRERMPVPGSMWQPWRLLIGKSGGARAHFFANPVVAIGANRAAPLICYEQLIVWPALQSMFQDPDFIVAVGNGWWSKGTSIVAIQRASTTAWAKLFAKPLVLSFNT
;
A
#
# COMPACT_ATOMS: atom_id res chain seq x y z
N MET A 1 20.34 31.28 -24.76
CA MET A 1 20.43 29.81 -24.93
C MET A 1 20.84 29.02 -23.67
N ARG A 2 21.56 29.57 -22.67
CA ARG A 2 21.88 28.84 -21.41
C ARG A 2 20.71 28.76 -20.40
N CYS A 3 19.87 29.79 -20.28
CA CYS A 3 18.72 29.78 -19.36
C CYS A 3 17.61 28.79 -19.73
N ASP A 4 17.40 28.50 -21.02
CA ASP A 4 16.29 27.62 -21.46
C ASP A 4 16.51 26.13 -21.17
N ARG A 5 17.77 25.68 -21.01
CA ARG A 5 18.09 24.30 -20.63
C ARG A 5 18.18 24.08 -19.11
N LEU A 6 18.41 25.13 -18.33
CA LEU A 6 18.52 25.04 -16.87
C LEU A 6 17.15 24.78 -16.22
N GLN A 7 16.09 25.40 -16.74
CA GLN A 7 14.75 25.26 -16.16
C GLN A 7 14.22 23.81 -16.21
N PRO A 8 14.26 23.07 -17.33
CA PRO A 8 13.82 21.66 -17.35
C PRO A 8 14.62 20.76 -16.40
N THR A 9 15.93 20.96 -16.32
CA THR A 9 16.81 20.17 -15.45
C THR A 9 16.48 20.38 -13.97
N LEU A 10 16.26 21.63 -13.54
CA LEU A 10 15.86 21.95 -12.17
C LEU A 10 14.51 21.31 -11.81
N LEU A 11 13.54 21.31 -12.74
CA LEU A 11 12.24 20.68 -12.53
C LEU A 11 12.36 19.15 -12.35
N ILE A 12 13.25 18.50 -13.10
CA ILE A 12 13.50 17.06 -12.95
C ILE A 12 14.11 16.76 -11.56
N PHE A 13 15.12 17.52 -11.12
CA PHE A 13 15.70 17.36 -9.79
C PHE A 13 14.68 17.62 -8.67
N ALA A 14 13.86 18.68 -8.79
CA ALA A 14 12.78 18.95 -7.85
C ALA A 14 11.78 17.79 -7.79
N SER A 15 11.44 17.20 -8.94
CA SER A 15 10.54 16.05 -9.03
C SER A 15 11.09 14.80 -8.34
N ILE A 16 12.40 14.55 -8.50
CA ILE A 16 13.12 13.47 -7.82
C ILE A 16 13.08 13.68 -6.30
N ILE A 17 13.36 14.90 -5.83
CA ILE A 17 13.32 15.22 -4.39
C ILE A 17 11.90 15.02 -3.85
N VAL A 18 10.88 15.49 -4.57
CA VAL A 18 9.48 15.34 -4.20
C VAL A 18 9.08 13.86 -4.11
N GLY A 19 9.48 13.04 -5.07
CA GLY A 19 9.25 11.59 -5.05
C GLY A 19 10.00 10.90 -3.91
N ALA A 20 11.26 11.28 -3.66
CA ALA A 20 12.08 10.65 -2.64
C ALA A 20 11.62 10.96 -1.20
N VAL A 21 11.33 12.23 -0.93
CA VAL A 21 10.93 12.74 0.39
C VAL A 21 9.49 12.39 0.69
N GLY A 22 8.57 12.59 -0.26
CA GLY A 22 7.17 12.25 -0.11
C GLY A 22 6.95 10.77 0.17
N TRP A 23 7.75 9.92 -0.47
CA TRP A 23 7.74 8.47 -0.28
C TRP A 23 8.99 8.00 0.46
N SER A 24 9.25 8.63 1.62
CA SER A 24 10.32 8.24 2.55
C SER A 24 9.89 7.17 3.55
N GLY A 25 8.59 7.03 3.79
CA GLY A 25 8.03 6.19 4.85
C GLY A 25 7.63 6.96 6.12
N HIS A 26 7.89 8.26 6.18
CA HIS A 26 7.33 9.12 7.21
C HIS A 26 5.97 9.68 6.77
N VAL A 27 4.91 9.32 7.49
CA VAL A 27 3.52 9.69 7.13
C VAL A 27 3.34 11.20 6.95
N LEU A 28 3.89 12.01 7.84
CA LEU A 28 3.79 13.47 7.79
C LEU A 28 4.51 14.10 6.60
N LEU A 29 5.35 13.37 5.86
CA LEU A 29 6.02 13.87 4.65
C LEU A 29 5.24 13.55 3.37
N LEU A 30 4.17 12.74 3.42
CA LEU A 30 3.33 12.45 2.25
C LEU A 30 2.85 13.72 1.50
N PRO A 31 2.48 14.85 2.16
CA PRO A 31 2.09 16.08 1.47
C PRO A 31 3.15 16.67 0.54
N VAL A 32 4.44 16.32 0.69
CA VAL A 32 5.48 16.72 -0.26
C VAL A 32 5.16 16.20 -1.68
N ALA A 33 4.45 15.08 -1.81
CA ALA A 33 3.97 14.56 -3.09
C ALA A 33 3.11 15.56 -3.90
N LEU A 34 2.50 16.55 -3.24
CA LEU A 34 1.76 17.64 -3.90
C LEU A 34 2.65 18.58 -4.72
N GLY A 35 3.98 18.53 -4.55
CA GLY A 35 4.90 19.18 -5.46
C GLY A 35 4.83 18.65 -6.88
N PHE A 36 4.49 17.36 -7.07
CA PHE A 36 4.44 16.72 -8.38
C PHE A 36 3.45 17.38 -9.36
N PRO A 37 2.15 17.59 -9.03
CA PRO A 37 1.23 18.31 -9.92
C PRO A 37 1.75 19.68 -10.33
N ILE A 38 2.32 20.44 -9.38
CA ILE A 38 2.85 21.78 -9.64
C ILE A 38 3.98 21.68 -10.68
N ILE A 39 4.99 20.85 -10.42
CA ILE A 39 6.16 20.68 -11.29
C ILE A 39 5.73 20.18 -12.67
N TRP A 40 4.81 19.22 -12.74
CA TRP A 40 4.24 18.71 -14.00
C TRP A 40 3.56 19.83 -14.80
N SER A 41 2.79 20.69 -14.14
CA SER A 41 2.02 21.77 -14.78
C SER A 41 2.87 22.91 -15.34
N ILE A 42 4.00 23.23 -14.71
CA ILE A 42 4.90 24.33 -15.11
C ILE A 42 5.92 23.90 -16.17
N THR A 43 5.97 22.61 -16.53
CA THR A 43 6.80 22.16 -17.64
C THR A 43 6.37 22.81 -18.95
N ARG A 44 7.33 23.05 -19.86
CA ARG A 44 7.07 23.72 -21.15
C ARG A 44 6.85 22.75 -22.30
N THR A 45 7.24 21.49 -22.17
CA THR A 45 7.15 20.50 -23.25
C THR A 45 6.63 19.18 -22.73
N ARG A 46 6.00 18.39 -23.61
CA ARG A 46 5.53 17.04 -23.28
C ARG A 46 6.69 16.13 -22.83
N LEU A 47 7.86 16.29 -23.46
CA LEU A 47 9.06 15.56 -23.06
C LEU A 47 9.51 15.94 -21.65
N ALA A 48 9.50 17.23 -21.29
CA ALA A 48 9.82 17.65 -19.93
C ALA A 48 8.82 17.10 -18.90
N ALA A 49 7.52 17.09 -19.22
CA ALA A 49 6.49 16.46 -18.38
C ALA A 49 6.73 14.96 -18.18
N ALA A 50 7.15 14.26 -19.25
CA ALA A 50 7.52 12.84 -19.18
C ALA A 50 8.74 12.62 -18.27
N LEU A 51 9.80 13.42 -18.42
CA LEU A 51 11.02 13.32 -17.61
C LEU A 51 10.78 13.66 -16.13
N VAL A 52 9.96 14.68 -15.85
CA VAL A 52 9.52 15.02 -14.49
C VAL A 52 8.72 13.87 -13.88
N SER A 53 7.79 13.30 -14.63
CA SER A 53 7.01 12.13 -14.18
C SER A 53 7.92 10.93 -13.91
N ALA A 54 8.88 10.66 -14.81
CA ALA A 54 9.85 9.60 -14.61
C ALA A 54 10.67 9.83 -13.32
N GLY A 55 11.18 11.05 -13.12
CA GLY A 55 11.92 11.42 -11.92
C GLY A 55 11.13 11.19 -10.63
N TYR A 56 9.85 11.57 -10.61
CA TYR A 56 8.97 11.36 -9.45
C TYR A 56 8.74 9.88 -9.15
N PHE A 57 8.22 9.13 -10.13
CA PHE A 57 7.80 7.74 -9.92
C PHE A 57 8.98 6.80 -9.70
N LEU A 58 10.11 7.03 -10.38
CA LEU A 58 11.34 6.30 -10.14
C LEU A 58 11.84 6.57 -8.72
N ALA A 59 11.94 7.84 -8.29
CA ALA A 59 12.39 8.19 -6.94
C ALA A 59 11.47 7.64 -5.84
N ALA A 60 10.15 7.66 -6.06
CA ALA A 60 9.17 7.12 -5.13
C ALA A 60 9.29 5.59 -4.97
N SER A 61 9.65 4.89 -6.05
CA SER A 61 9.80 3.42 -6.08
C SER A 61 11.26 2.94 -6.04
N ARG A 62 12.19 3.79 -5.58
CA ARG A 62 13.64 3.53 -5.57
C ARG A 62 14.08 2.26 -4.83
N GLY A 63 13.25 1.75 -3.92
CA GLY A 63 13.50 0.49 -3.21
C GLY A 63 13.24 -0.77 -4.06
N LEU A 64 12.50 -0.65 -5.18
CA LEU A 64 12.06 -1.78 -5.99
C LEU A 64 13.22 -2.59 -6.58
N PRO A 65 14.27 -1.99 -7.17
CA PRO A 65 15.38 -2.77 -7.73
C PRO A 65 16.07 -3.68 -6.70
N GLN A 66 16.36 -3.14 -5.51
CA GLN A 66 16.94 -3.91 -4.40
C GLN A 66 15.96 -5.00 -3.91
N GLY A 67 14.68 -4.66 -3.79
CA GLY A 67 13.66 -5.61 -3.38
C GLY A 67 13.52 -6.80 -4.33
N VAL A 68 13.56 -6.56 -5.64
CA VAL A 68 13.51 -7.61 -6.66
C VAL A 68 14.74 -8.50 -6.58
N ALA A 69 15.93 -7.92 -6.46
CA ALA A 69 17.18 -8.67 -6.34
C ALA A 69 17.15 -9.61 -5.12
N ALA A 70 16.68 -9.12 -3.97
CA ALA A 70 16.53 -9.92 -2.75
C ALA A 70 15.44 -11.00 -2.90
N PHE A 71 14.29 -10.67 -3.49
CA PHE A 71 13.16 -11.60 -3.62
C PHE A 71 13.47 -12.80 -4.53
N PHE A 72 14.06 -12.53 -5.70
CA PHE A 72 14.37 -13.55 -6.71
C PHE A 72 15.76 -14.17 -6.54
N SER A 73 16.53 -13.74 -5.54
CA SER A 73 17.95 -14.10 -5.40
C SER A 73 18.72 -13.91 -6.72
N SER A 74 18.41 -12.81 -7.41
CA SER A 74 18.94 -12.49 -8.73
C SER A 74 19.93 -11.32 -8.65
N ASP A 75 20.68 -11.10 -9.73
CA ASP A 75 21.42 -9.86 -9.92
C ASP A 75 20.49 -8.63 -9.85
N PHE A 76 21.06 -7.43 -9.76
CA PHE A 76 20.31 -6.18 -9.71
C PHE A 76 19.57 -5.83 -11.02
N ARG A 77 20.02 -6.40 -12.16
CA ARG A 77 19.55 -6.03 -13.51
C ARG A 77 18.05 -6.26 -13.74
N PRO A 78 17.45 -7.43 -13.41
CA PRO A 78 16.01 -7.63 -13.54
C PRO A 78 15.19 -6.66 -12.68
N GLY A 79 15.72 -6.27 -11.51
CA GLY A 79 15.10 -5.26 -10.65
C GLY A 79 15.05 -3.88 -11.30
N VAL A 80 16.15 -3.45 -11.93
CA VAL A 80 16.18 -2.20 -12.70
C VAL A 80 15.22 -2.26 -13.88
N LEU A 81 15.18 -3.37 -14.62
CA LEU A 81 14.27 -3.51 -15.75
C LEU A 81 12.80 -3.42 -15.31
N LEU A 82 12.42 -4.14 -14.25
CA LEU A 82 11.06 -4.09 -13.71
C LEU A 82 10.70 -2.67 -13.24
N TRP A 83 11.63 -1.99 -12.56
CA TRP A 83 11.45 -0.62 -12.07
C TRP A 83 11.21 0.39 -13.20
N LEU A 84 11.97 0.29 -14.28
CA LEU A 84 11.76 1.10 -15.48
C LEU A 84 10.43 0.75 -16.17
N CYS A 85 10.16 -0.54 -16.40
CA CYS A 85 8.95 -1.01 -17.06
C CYS A 85 7.68 -0.60 -16.31
N ALA A 86 7.65 -0.78 -14.98
CA ALA A 86 6.50 -0.42 -14.17
C ALA A 86 6.25 1.09 -14.14
N SER A 87 7.33 1.89 -14.19
CA SER A 87 7.23 3.35 -14.25
C SER A 87 6.71 3.86 -15.61
N THR A 88 6.90 3.11 -16.70
CA THR A 88 6.49 3.52 -18.06
C THR A 88 5.01 3.80 -18.18
N GLY A 89 4.14 3.02 -17.52
CA GLY A 89 2.68 3.26 -17.55
C GLY A 89 2.33 4.64 -17.01
N PHE A 90 2.88 5.00 -15.86
CA PHE A 90 2.69 6.31 -15.24
C PHE A 90 3.20 7.46 -16.09
N VAL A 91 4.43 7.33 -16.58
CA VAL A 91 5.08 8.33 -17.43
C VAL A 91 4.25 8.55 -18.70
N THR A 92 3.75 7.47 -19.30
CA THR A 92 2.94 7.53 -20.51
C THR A 92 1.63 8.26 -20.26
N VAL A 93 0.87 7.91 -19.22
CA VAL A 93 -0.42 8.58 -18.95
C VAL A 93 -0.22 10.07 -18.66
N HIS A 94 0.76 10.43 -17.83
CA HIS A 94 1.04 11.82 -17.53
C HIS A 94 1.60 12.60 -18.73
N ALA A 95 2.36 11.97 -19.63
CA ALA A 95 2.85 12.61 -20.84
C ALA A 95 1.75 12.80 -21.90
N VAL A 96 0.89 11.79 -22.10
CA VAL A 96 -0.21 11.85 -23.07
C VAL A 96 -1.24 12.90 -22.66
N LEU A 97 -1.59 12.93 -21.37
CA LEU A 97 -2.57 13.88 -20.83
C LEU A 97 -1.99 15.28 -20.58
N TRP A 98 -0.68 15.47 -20.72
CA TRP A 98 -0.07 16.80 -20.59
C TRP A 98 -0.49 17.75 -21.72
N THR A 99 -0.69 19.03 -21.36
CA THR A 99 -1.13 20.09 -22.26
C THR A 99 -0.57 21.46 -21.86
N ARG A 100 -0.23 22.26 -22.87
CA ARG A 100 0.09 23.69 -22.68
C ARG A 100 -1.14 24.54 -22.42
N TYR A 101 -2.32 24.10 -22.82
CA TYR A 101 -3.55 24.90 -22.69
C TYR A 101 -4.05 24.91 -21.24
N ASP A 102 -3.98 26.08 -20.58
CA ASP A 102 -4.36 26.26 -19.18
C ASP A 102 -5.80 25.79 -18.89
N GLY A 103 -6.77 26.13 -19.76
CA GLY A 103 -8.20 25.93 -19.50
C GLY A 103 -8.65 24.47 -19.34
N VAL A 104 -7.90 23.50 -19.88
CA VAL A 104 -8.22 22.06 -19.78
C VAL A 104 -7.21 21.30 -18.90
N ARG A 105 -6.20 21.98 -18.35
CA ARG A 105 -5.10 21.31 -17.64
C ARG A 105 -5.54 20.63 -16.36
N SER A 106 -6.40 21.27 -15.57
CA SER A 106 -7.00 20.67 -14.36
C SER A 106 -7.76 19.40 -14.67
N PHE A 107 -8.64 19.44 -15.67
CA PHE A 107 -9.40 18.27 -16.10
C PHE A 107 -8.49 17.12 -16.56
N ARG A 108 -7.48 17.41 -17.38
CA ARG A 108 -6.54 16.38 -17.85
C ARG A 108 -5.68 15.79 -16.73
N TYR A 109 -5.27 16.61 -15.75
CA TYR A 109 -4.55 16.12 -14.59
C TYR A 109 -5.45 15.23 -13.72
N LEU A 110 -6.69 15.63 -13.47
CA LEU A 110 -7.65 14.80 -12.76
C LEU A 110 -7.92 13.48 -13.49
N LEU A 111 -8.04 13.51 -14.81
CA LEU A 111 -8.17 12.28 -15.61
C LEU A 111 -6.93 11.38 -15.44
N ALA A 112 -5.71 11.94 -15.42
CA ALA A 112 -4.50 11.18 -15.16
C ALA A 112 -4.52 10.54 -13.76
N ALA A 113 -4.90 11.31 -12.74
CA ALA A 113 -5.04 10.82 -11.36
C ALA A 113 -6.09 9.70 -11.25
N ILE A 114 -7.27 9.86 -11.87
CA ILE A 114 -8.33 8.83 -11.86
C ILE A 114 -7.85 7.55 -12.54
N LEU A 115 -7.20 7.66 -13.71
CA LEU A 115 -6.60 6.51 -14.37
C LEU A 115 -5.58 5.82 -13.47
N MET A 116 -4.72 6.57 -12.78
CA MET A 116 -3.75 6.00 -11.84
C MET A 116 -4.37 5.44 -10.56
N ALA A 117 -5.62 5.79 -10.23
CA ALA A 117 -6.29 5.28 -9.04
C ALA A 117 -7.03 3.97 -9.30
N ILE A 118 -7.49 3.70 -10.54
CA ILE A 118 -8.40 2.61 -10.89
C ILE A 118 -7.73 1.63 -11.88
N PRO A 119 -7.91 0.30 -11.77
CA PRO A 119 -7.43 -0.64 -12.77
C PRO A 119 -7.90 -0.30 -14.21
N PRO A 120 -7.09 -0.55 -15.25
CA PRO A 120 -5.84 -1.33 -15.23
C PRO A 120 -4.62 -0.53 -14.75
N PHE A 121 -4.57 0.79 -14.90
CA PHE A 121 -3.39 1.56 -14.52
C PHE A 121 -3.21 1.68 -13.00
N GLY A 122 -4.31 1.66 -12.24
CA GLY A 122 -4.31 1.57 -10.78
C GLY A 122 -3.74 0.27 -10.22
N ILE A 123 -3.51 -0.76 -11.04
CA ILE A 123 -2.77 -1.97 -10.63
C ILE A 123 -1.34 -1.60 -10.27
N THR A 124 -0.69 -0.78 -11.10
CA THR A 124 0.65 -0.27 -10.81
C THR A 124 0.62 1.06 -10.10
N GLY A 125 -0.56 1.62 -9.78
CA GLY A 125 -0.82 3.01 -9.37
C GLY A 125 -0.31 3.47 -8.01
N TRP A 126 0.86 2.98 -7.57
CA TRP A 126 1.51 3.46 -6.35
C TRP A 126 1.99 4.90 -6.48
N ALA A 127 2.44 5.44 -5.35
CA ALA A 127 2.94 6.80 -5.24
C ALA A 127 1.91 7.88 -5.64
N HIS A 128 0.62 7.64 -5.37
CA HIS A 128 -0.45 8.55 -5.77
C HIS A 128 -0.59 9.73 -4.77
N PRO A 129 -0.50 11.00 -5.20
CA PRO A 129 -0.54 12.17 -4.29
C PRO A 129 -1.82 12.27 -3.43
N VAL A 130 -2.93 11.68 -3.87
CA VAL A 130 -4.18 11.64 -3.10
C VAL A 130 -4.02 11.00 -1.72
N THR A 131 -3.06 10.10 -1.52
CA THR A 131 -2.78 9.46 -0.22
C THR A 131 -2.45 10.49 0.85
N ALA A 132 -1.90 11.66 0.48
CA ALA A 132 -1.64 12.75 1.42
C ALA A 132 -2.92 13.38 2.01
N ALA A 133 -4.12 13.05 1.52
CA ALA A 133 -5.40 13.50 2.08
C ALA A 133 -5.54 13.12 3.55
N GLY A 134 -5.04 11.95 3.94
CA GLY A 134 -5.02 11.51 5.34
C GLY A 134 -4.18 12.37 6.27
N VAL A 135 -3.18 13.05 5.72
CA VAL A 135 -2.33 13.98 6.47
C VAL A 135 -2.96 15.36 6.48
N LEU A 136 -3.48 15.86 5.37
CA LEU A 136 -4.01 17.22 5.28
C LEU A 136 -5.39 17.38 5.91
N PHE A 137 -6.23 16.35 5.80
CA PHE A 137 -7.63 16.37 6.20
C PHE A 137 -7.96 15.16 7.09
N PRO A 138 -7.25 14.97 8.22
CA PRO A 138 -7.50 13.84 9.10
C PRO A 138 -8.96 13.90 9.61
N GLN A 139 -9.65 12.77 9.55
CA GLN A 139 -11.03 12.55 9.99
C GLN A 139 -12.11 13.21 9.13
N TRP A 140 -11.76 13.75 7.97
CA TRP A 140 -12.74 14.38 7.06
C TRP A 140 -13.43 13.39 6.12
N GLY A 141 -12.98 12.13 6.09
CA GLY A 141 -13.51 11.06 5.26
C GLY A 141 -13.61 11.46 3.78
N TRP A 142 -14.79 11.26 3.20
CA TRP A 142 -15.07 11.59 1.80
C TRP A 142 -14.94 13.08 1.48
N TRP A 143 -15.22 13.97 2.44
CA TRP A 143 -15.03 15.41 2.25
C TRP A 143 -13.55 15.78 2.15
N GLY A 144 -12.70 15.11 2.93
CA GLY A 144 -11.24 15.27 2.83
C GLY A 144 -10.70 14.78 1.48
N LEU A 145 -11.27 13.69 0.95
CA LEU A 145 -10.96 13.21 -0.40
C LEU A 145 -11.38 14.22 -1.47
N ALA A 146 -12.60 14.76 -1.37
CA ALA A 146 -13.10 15.79 -2.29
C ALA A 146 -12.25 17.07 -2.23
N ALA A 147 -11.87 17.53 -1.03
CA ALA A 147 -10.99 18.67 -0.83
C ALA A 147 -9.59 18.42 -1.43
N MET A 148 -9.04 17.22 -1.24
CA MET A 148 -7.78 16.84 -1.87
C MET A 148 -7.88 16.82 -3.39
N THR A 149 -8.93 16.24 -3.97
CA THR A 149 -9.16 16.23 -5.42
C THR A 149 -9.28 17.64 -5.98
N ALA A 150 -10.01 18.54 -5.31
CA ALA A 150 -10.10 19.95 -5.68
C ALA A 150 -8.74 20.66 -5.56
N GLY A 151 -7.97 20.37 -4.50
CA GLY A 151 -6.61 20.86 -4.31
C GLY A 151 -5.69 20.43 -5.46
N LEU A 152 -5.65 19.14 -5.80
CA LEU A 152 -4.88 18.59 -6.92
C LEU A 152 -5.27 19.24 -8.26
N ALA A 153 -6.56 19.43 -8.52
CA ALA A 153 -7.05 20.12 -9.71
C ALA A 153 -6.58 21.59 -9.78
N SER A 154 -6.50 22.25 -8.62
CA SER A 154 -6.16 23.67 -8.52
C SER A 154 -4.64 23.91 -8.51
N LEU A 155 -3.85 22.97 -8.00
CA LEU A 155 -2.37 23.00 -8.00
C LEU A 155 -1.74 23.00 -9.40
N VAL A 156 -2.49 22.59 -10.43
CA VAL A 156 -2.02 22.64 -11.83
C VAL A 156 -2.45 23.91 -12.58
N THR A 157 -3.06 24.88 -11.88
CA THR A 157 -3.56 26.14 -12.47
C THR A 157 -2.72 27.34 -12.06
N ARG A 158 -3.10 28.55 -12.50
CA ARG A 158 -2.42 29.81 -12.13
C ARG A 158 -2.54 30.16 -10.64
N ILE A 159 -3.57 29.67 -9.96
CA ILE A 159 -3.77 29.92 -8.52
C ILE A 159 -3.00 28.94 -7.61
N TRP A 160 -2.15 28.09 -8.18
CA TRP A 160 -1.38 27.10 -7.43
C TRP A 160 -0.62 27.68 -6.22
N PRO A 161 -0.05 28.91 -6.23
CA PRO A 161 0.68 29.40 -5.05
C PRO A 161 -0.25 29.58 -3.84
N ALA A 162 -1.44 30.16 -4.05
CA ALA A 162 -2.43 30.34 -2.99
C ALA A 162 -2.93 28.99 -2.45
N VAL A 163 -3.17 28.04 -3.35
CA VAL A 163 -3.57 26.67 -2.98
C VAL A 163 -2.46 25.96 -2.19
N ALA A 164 -1.20 26.09 -2.62
CA ALA A 164 -0.06 25.50 -1.93
C ALA A 164 0.13 26.11 -0.53
N ILE A 165 -0.07 27.42 -0.36
CA ILE A 165 -0.07 28.07 0.96
C ILE A 165 -1.20 27.53 1.83
N ALA A 166 -2.42 27.42 1.30
CA ALA A 166 -3.56 26.90 2.05
C ALA A 166 -3.34 25.44 2.49
N LEU A 167 -2.93 24.56 1.57
CA LEU A 167 -2.60 23.16 1.88
C LEU A 167 -1.39 23.05 2.83
N GLY A 168 -0.41 23.95 2.71
CA GLY A 168 0.71 24.08 3.65
C GLY A 168 0.26 24.45 5.06
N GLY A 169 -0.75 25.32 5.18
CA GLY A 169 -1.38 25.65 6.46
C GLY A 169 -2.05 24.43 7.11
N PHE A 170 -2.86 23.69 6.33
CA PHE A 170 -3.44 22.41 6.80
C PHE A 170 -2.37 21.39 7.18
N TRP A 171 -1.28 21.33 6.43
CA TRP A 171 -0.16 20.45 6.71
C TRP A 171 0.51 20.77 8.04
N VAL A 172 0.90 22.03 8.25
CA VAL A 172 1.54 22.48 9.51
C VAL A 172 0.61 22.26 10.69
N TRP A 173 -0.67 22.61 10.54
CA TRP A 173 -1.68 22.38 11.57
C TRP A 173 -1.78 20.89 11.94
N SER A 174 -1.97 20.03 10.93
CA SER A 174 -2.08 18.59 11.14
C SER A 174 -0.82 17.98 11.76
N ALA A 175 0.37 18.41 11.34
CA ALA A 175 1.63 17.98 11.92
C ALA A 175 1.76 18.38 13.40
N ALA A 176 1.29 19.58 13.77
CA ALA A 176 1.35 20.08 15.14
C ALA A 176 0.43 19.31 16.10
N VAL A 177 -0.69 18.78 15.61
CA VAL A 177 -1.68 18.02 16.42
C VAL A 177 -1.75 16.54 16.05
N TRP A 178 -0.72 16.02 15.37
CA TRP A 178 -0.74 14.66 14.85
C TRP A 178 -0.83 13.64 15.97
N THR A 179 -1.70 12.65 15.78
CA THR A 179 -1.85 11.50 16.65
C THR A 179 -1.94 10.25 15.79
N GLU A 180 -1.30 9.18 16.22
CA GLU A 180 -1.40 7.89 15.53
C GLU A 180 -2.83 7.32 15.61
N PRO A 181 -3.27 6.54 14.60
CA PRO A 181 -4.52 5.80 14.68
C PRO A 181 -4.56 4.93 15.93
N LYS A 182 -5.75 4.87 16.56
CA LYS A 182 -5.96 4.02 17.72
C LYS A 182 -6.03 2.54 17.31
N LEU A 183 -5.61 1.65 18.19
CA LEU A 183 -5.95 0.24 18.09
C LEU A 183 -7.42 0.04 18.52
N PRO A 184 -8.19 -0.84 17.85
CA PRO A 184 -9.48 -1.28 18.36
C PRO A 184 -9.32 -1.97 19.72
N GLU A 185 -10.31 -1.84 20.60
CA GLU A 185 -10.25 -2.42 21.94
C GLU A 185 -10.13 -3.95 21.90
N GLY A 186 -9.14 -4.49 22.61
CA GLY A 186 -8.84 -5.92 22.67
C GLY A 186 -8.18 -6.51 21.42
N TRP A 187 -7.74 -5.66 20.49
CA TRP A 187 -6.97 -6.05 19.30
C TRP A 187 -5.49 -5.70 19.44
N GLN A 188 -4.63 -6.62 19.02
CA GLN A 188 -3.19 -6.40 18.97
C GLN A 188 -2.61 -6.98 17.67
N GLY A 189 -1.84 -6.17 16.95
CA GLY A 189 -1.00 -6.66 15.86
C GLY A 189 0.37 -7.06 16.39
N VAL A 190 0.91 -8.18 15.93
CA VAL A 190 2.23 -8.67 16.33
C VAL A 190 3.18 -8.52 15.15
N ASP A 191 4.21 -7.70 15.33
CA ASP A 191 5.32 -7.64 14.40
C ASP A 191 6.28 -8.80 14.66
N LEU A 192 6.81 -9.40 13.59
CA LEU A 192 7.74 -10.53 13.64
C LEU A 192 9.06 -10.17 12.95
N GLU A 193 10.16 -10.69 13.48
CA GLU A 193 11.50 -10.53 12.90
C GLU A 193 12.04 -11.88 12.41
N LEU A 194 11.24 -12.56 11.59
CA LEU A 194 11.54 -13.90 11.09
C LEU A 194 12.10 -13.88 9.67
N ALA A 195 12.28 -12.69 9.07
CA ALA A 195 12.87 -12.50 7.75
C ALA A 195 12.28 -13.48 6.70
N ALA A 196 13.11 -14.02 5.81
CA ALA A 196 12.68 -14.94 4.76
C ALA A 196 12.14 -16.29 5.28
N SER A 197 12.34 -16.62 6.57
CA SER A 197 11.87 -17.88 7.11
C SER A 197 10.35 -17.92 7.31
N LEU A 198 9.71 -16.76 7.52
CA LEU A 198 8.26 -16.69 7.72
C LEU A 198 7.51 -17.14 6.46
N GLY A 199 6.71 -18.19 6.63
CA GLY A 199 5.96 -18.81 5.55
C GLY A 199 6.75 -19.79 4.67
N ARG A 200 8.07 -19.92 4.88
CA ARG A 200 8.93 -20.92 4.20
C ARG A 200 9.30 -22.09 5.11
N ASP A 201 9.49 -21.81 6.39
CA ASP A 201 9.68 -22.84 7.42
C ASP A 201 8.32 -23.44 7.80
N ALA A 202 8.02 -24.60 7.20
CA ALA A 202 6.77 -25.35 7.44
C ALA A 202 6.87 -26.31 8.65
N SER A 203 7.87 -26.15 9.53
CA SER A 203 8.03 -27.01 10.69
C SER A 203 6.89 -26.83 11.69
N MET A 204 6.50 -27.93 12.35
CA MET A 204 5.52 -27.84 13.45
C MET A 204 6.08 -27.05 14.63
N GLN A 205 7.41 -26.98 14.78
CA GLN A 205 8.04 -26.16 15.79
C GLN A 205 7.77 -24.67 15.53
N ARG A 206 7.90 -24.20 14.28
CA ARG A 206 7.55 -22.82 13.89
C ARG A 206 6.14 -22.44 14.32
N HIS A 207 5.17 -23.32 14.08
CA HIS A 207 3.79 -23.08 14.51
C HIS A 207 3.64 -23.04 16.03
N ARG A 208 4.34 -23.91 16.77
CA ARG A 208 4.34 -23.87 18.25
C ARG A 208 4.93 -22.57 18.79
N ASP A 209 6.00 -22.07 18.19
CA ASP A 209 6.63 -20.81 18.60
C ASP A 209 5.71 -19.61 18.33
N LEU A 210 5.02 -19.60 17.18
CA LEU A 210 3.99 -18.60 16.87
C LEU A 210 2.80 -18.67 17.83
N ILE A 211 2.32 -19.87 18.16
CA ILE A 211 1.26 -20.08 19.14
C ILE A 211 1.69 -19.57 20.52
N ALA A 212 2.92 -19.85 20.94
CA ALA A 212 3.46 -19.35 22.21
C ALA A 212 3.49 -17.82 22.22
N THR A 213 3.95 -17.20 21.12
CA THR A 213 3.94 -15.74 20.94
C THR A 213 2.51 -15.18 21.05
N VAL A 214 1.54 -15.79 20.39
CA VAL A 214 0.13 -15.39 20.47
C VAL A 214 -0.39 -15.48 21.91
N LYS A 215 -0.12 -16.58 22.62
CA LYS A 215 -0.60 -16.77 23.98
C LYS A 215 0.03 -15.78 24.97
N ASP A 216 1.31 -15.45 24.78
CA ASP A 216 2.02 -14.45 25.58
C ASP A 216 1.42 -13.04 25.38
N GLN A 217 1.10 -12.69 24.13
CA GLN A 217 0.51 -11.40 23.79
C GLN A 217 -0.96 -11.25 24.23
N ALA A 218 -1.66 -12.35 24.49
CA ALA A 218 -3.07 -12.37 24.92
C ALA A 218 -3.28 -11.99 26.41
N SER A 219 -2.52 -11.00 26.90
CA SER A 219 -2.62 -10.48 28.28
C SER A 219 -3.96 -9.77 28.54
N ARG A 220 -4.29 -9.51 29.84
CA ARG A 220 -5.64 -9.08 30.29
C ARG A 220 -6.22 -7.95 29.43
N GLY A 221 -7.23 -8.29 28.63
CA GLY A 221 -7.98 -7.38 27.75
C GLY A 221 -7.74 -7.60 26.25
N ILE A 222 -6.65 -8.28 25.85
CA ILE A 222 -6.36 -8.62 24.45
C ILE A 222 -6.89 -10.01 24.14
N HIS A 223 -7.80 -10.08 23.16
CA HIS A 223 -8.45 -11.33 22.76
C HIS A 223 -8.36 -11.59 21.25
N SER A 224 -8.02 -10.57 20.45
CA SER A 224 -7.86 -10.68 19.00
C SER A 224 -6.45 -10.32 18.58
N ILE A 225 -5.69 -11.28 18.08
CA ILE A 225 -4.29 -11.09 17.69
C ILE A 225 -4.15 -11.20 16.17
N VAL A 226 -3.47 -10.23 15.56
CA VAL A 226 -3.17 -10.24 14.13
C VAL A 226 -1.71 -10.62 13.92
N LEU A 227 -1.47 -11.65 13.12
CA LEU A 227 -0.15 -12.08 12.64
C LEU A 227 0.10 -11.61 11.21
N PRO A 228 1.37 -11.49 10.79
CA PRO A 228 1.71 -10.95 9.48
C PRO A 228 1.23 -11.81 8.30
N GLU A 229 1.38 -11.25 7.11
CA GLU A 229 1.19 -11.97 5.86
C GLU A 229 2.08 -13.23 5.82
N SER A 230 1.55 -14.34 5.29
CA SER A 230 2.24 -15.64 5.19
C SER A 230 2.68 -16.27 6.52
N ALA A 231 2.22 -15.78 7.68
CA ALA A 231 2.63 -16.30 8.98
C ALA A 231 2.41 -17.81 9.16
N LEU A 232 1.34 -18.36 8.57
CA LEU A 232 1.03 -19.78 8.63
C LEU A 232 1.65 -20.60 7.49
N GLY A 233 2.36 -19.97 6.54
CA GLY A 233 2.81 -20.65 5.32
C GLY A 233 1.65 -21.25 4.55
N PHE A 234 1.74 -22.53 4.18
CA PHE A 234 0.66 -23.24 3.50
C PHE A 234 -0.45 -23.64 4.47
N TRP A 235 -1.68 -23.24 4.15
CA TRP A 235 -2.85 -23.65 4.91
C TRP A 235 -3.21 -25.11 4.62
N THR A 236 -3.18 -25.95 5.65
CA THR A 236 -3.50 -27.38 5.55
C THR A 236 -4.37 -27.82 6.74
N PRO A 237 -5.11 -28.94 6.61
CA PRO A 237 -5.88 -29.48 7.74
C PRO A 237 -5.03 -29.82 8.97
N THR A 238 -3.74 -30.12 8.78
CA THR A 238 -2.82 -30.38 9.90
C THR A 238 -2.49 -29.10 10.66
N VAL A 239 -2.20 -28.01 9.95
CA VAL A 239 -1.97 -26.69 10.56
C VAL A 239 -3.23 -26.23 11.28
N GLU A 240 -4.41 -26.37 10.66
CA GLU A 240 -5.69 -26.03 11.28
C GLU A 240 -5.91 -26.76 12.61
N ARG A 241 -5.78 -28.09 12.62
CA ARG A 241 -5.98 -28.89 13.83
C ARG A 241 -4.97 -28.55 14.92
N LEU A 242 -3.73 -28.23 14.57
CA LEU A 242 -2.71 -27.81 15.54
C LEU A 242 -3.10 -26.51 16.23
N TRP A 243 -3.48 -25.49 15.45
CA TRP A 243 -3.88 -24.19 15.97
C TRP A 243 -5.17 -24.27 16.79
N ALA A 244 -6.21 -24.93 16.26
CA ALA A 244 -7.48 -25.09 16.95
C ALA A 244 -7.28 -25.79 18.31
N ARG A 245 -6.52 -26.90 18.33
CA ARG A 245 -6.20 -27.62 19.58
C ARG A 245 -5.41 -26.75 20.56
N ALA A 246 -4.48 -25.94 20.08
CA ALA A 246 -3.70 -25.09 20.96
C ALA A 246 -4.51 -23.93 21.56
N LEU A 247 -5.56 -23.48 20.88
CA LEU A 247 -6.46 -22.41 21.33
C LEU A 247 -7.65 -22.94 22.15
N GLN A 248 -7.83 -24.26 22.27
CA GLN A 248 -8.86 -24.86 23.12
C GLN A 248 -8.78 -24.35 24.56
N GLY A 249 -9.94 -24.03 25.13
CA GLY A 249 -10.04 -23.49 26.50
C GLY A 249 -9.60 -22.03 26.64
N THR A 250 -9.28 -21.34 25.54
CA THR A 250 -8.95 -19.91 25.53
C THR A 250 -10.03 -19.12 24.77
N SER A 251 -10.17 -17.84 25.09
CA SER A 251 -11.01 -16.90 24.32
C SER A 251 -10.24 -16.19 23.20
N ILE A 252 -9.04 -16.68 22.86
CA ILE A 252 -8.14 -16.03 21.90
C ILE A 252 -8.61 -16.32 20.48
N SER A 253 -8.78 -15.26 19.70
CA SER A 253 -8.97 -15.30 18.25
C SER A 253 -7.72 -14.77 17.55
N VAL A 254 -7.28 -15.43 16.49
CA VAL A 254 -6.11 -15.03 15.71
C VAL A 254 -6.52 -14.75 14.28
N VAL A 255 -6.07 -13.64 13.71
CA VAL A 255 -6.12 -13.36 12.28
C VAL A 255 -4.72 -13.52 11.72
N ALA A 256 -4.50 -14.44 10.79
CA ALA A 256 -3.15 -14.72 10.30
C ALA A 256 -3.12 -14.90 8.78
N GLY A 257 -2.02 -14.45 8.17
CA GLY A 257 -1.75 -14.65 6.75
C GLY A 257 -1.35 -16.09 6.41
N ALA A 258 -1.83 -16.60 5.29
CA ALA A 258 -1.48 -17.92 4.78
C ALA A 258 -1.60 -17.98 3.25
N ALA A 259 -1.13 -19.07 2.66
CA ALA A 259 -1.36 -19.40 1.26
C ALA A 259 -2.22 -20.67 1.13
N ILE A 260 -3.30 -20.58 0.36
CA ILE A 260 -4.10 -21.75 -0.06
C ILE A 260 -3.67 -22.11 -1.48
N VAL A 261 -3.03 -23.26 -1.64
CA VAL A 261 -2.46 -23.73 -2.91
C VAL A 261 -3.40 -24.73 -3.59
N ASP A 262 -3.52 -24.64 -4.90
CA ASP A 262 -4.18 -25.63 -5.75
C ASP A 262 -3.36 -25.92 -7.02
N ALA A 263 -3.92 -26.73 -7.93
CA ALA A 263 -3.23 -27.13 -9.16
C ALA A 263 -2.88 -25.94 -10.09
N GLY A 264 -3.64 -24.84 -10.01
CA GLY A 264 -3.47 -23.67 -10.88
C GLY A 264 -2.53 -22.62 -10.30
N GLY A 265 -2.41 -22.53 -8.98
CA GLY A 265 -1.59 -21.54 -8.29
C GLY A 265 -1.93 -21.45 -6.82
N TYR A 266 -2.03 -20.24 -6.28
CA TYR A 266 -2.43 -20.04 -4.88
C TYR A 266 -3.24 -18.77 -4.66
N ASP A 267 -3.98 -18.74 -3.56
CA ASP A 267 -4.53 -17.53 -2.97
C ASP A 267 -3.67 -17.11 -1.78
N ASN A 268 -3.29 -15.83 -1.73
CA ASN A 268 -2.79 -15.20 -0.51
C ASN A 268 -4.00 -14.74 0.32
N VAL A 269 -4.08 -15.20 1.56
CA VAL A 269 -5.32 -15.11 2.35
C VAL A 269 -5.07 -14.65 3.78
N LEU A 270 -6.13 -14.13 4.41
CA LEU A 270 -6.25 -14.05 5.86
C LEU A 270 -7.24 -15.10 6.37
N LEU A 271 -6.84 -15.79 7.44
CA LEU A 271 -7.65 -16.76 8.16
C LEU A 271 -7.95 -16.26 9.56
N ALA A 272 -9.17 -16.48 10.04
CA ALA A 272 -9.51 -16.44 11.46
C ALA A 272 -9.26 -17.83 12.06
N LEU A 273 -8.59 -17.89 13.19
CA LEU A 273 -8.34 -19.09 13.96
C LEU A 273 -8.90 -18.91 15.38
N SER A 274 -9.59 -19.93 15.87
CA SER A 274 -10.10 -20.00 17.23
C SER A 274 -10.11 -21.44 17.71
N ALA A 275 -10.63 -21.69 18.92
CA ALA A 275 -10.81 -23.03 19.44
C ALA A 275 -11.75 -23.90 18.55
N GLU A 276 -12.67 -23.26 17.81
CA GLU A 276 -13.62 -23.95 16.93
C GLU A 276 -13.01 -24.39 15.59
N GLY A 277 -11.86 -23.85 15.18
CA GLY A 277 -11.22 -24.17 13.89
C GLY A 277 -10.68 -22.96 13.15
N GLY A 278 -10.40 -23.15 11.86
CA GLY A 278 -9.96 -22.09 10.96
C GLY A 278 -11.04 -21.70 9.95
N ARG A 279 -11.20 -20.39 9.72
CA ARG A 279 -12.14 -19.85 8.73
C ARG A 279 -11.44 -18.86 7.81
N LEU A 280 -11.61 -19.04 6.51
CA LEU A 280 -11.16 -18.08 5.52
C LEU A 280 -11.92 -16.76 5.66
N LEU A 281 -11.19 -15.68 5.91
CA LEU A 281 -11.76 -14.33 6.01
C LEU A 281 -11.70 -13.62 4.67
N TYR A 282 -10.50 -13.57 4.09
CA TYR A 282 -10.20 -12.67 2.99
C TYR A 282 -9.23 -13.31 2.01
N ARG A 283 -9.40 -13.01 0.71
CA ARG A 283 -8.44 -13.31 -0.34
C ARG A 283 -7.90 -11.99 -0.88
N GLU A 284 -6.59 -11.90 -1.07
CA GLU A 284 -5.93 -10.71 -1.58
C GLU A 284 -6.53 -10.30 -2.94
N ARG A 285 -7.01 -9.06 -3.04
CA ARG A 285 -7.58 -8.53 -4.28
C ARG A 285 -6.49 -8.17 -5.28
N MET A 286 -5.34 -7.69 -4.78
CA MET A 286 -4.22 -7.27 -5.62
C MET A 286 -2.86 -7.74 -5.10
N PRO A 287 -2.42 -8.95 -5.46
CA PRO A 287 -1.06 -9.40 -5.21
C PRO A 287 -0.05 -8.61 -6.03
N VAL A 288 1.21 -8.56 -5.58
CA VAL A 288 2.29 -7.81 -6.26
C VAL A 288 2.39 -8.20 -7.75
N PRO A 289 2.17 -7.27 -8.70
CA PRO A 289 2.36 -7.51 -10.12
C PRO A 289 3.80 -7.91 -10.44
N GLY A 290 4.01 -8.86 -11.35
CA GLY A 290 5.36 -9.26 -11.75
C GLY A 290 5.95 -10.39 -10.91
N SER A 291 5.74 -10.36 -9.59
CA SER A 291 6.26 -11.38 -8.68
C SER A 291 5.20 -12.38 -8.25
N MET A 292 4.14 -11.93 -7.59
CA MET A 292 3.05 -12.80 -7.12
C MET A 292 2.03 -12.99 -8.22
N TRP A 293 1.43 -11.90 -8.70
CA TRP A 293 0.44 -11.93 -9.76
C TRP A 293 1.13 -11.91 -11.14
N GLN A 294 1.08 -13.04 -11.84
CA GLN A 294 1.69 -13.25 -13.15
C GLN A 294 0.66 -13.80 -14.16
N PRO A 295 -0.33 -12.99 -14.57
CA PRO A 295 -1.46 -13.46 -15.40
C PRO A 295 -1.01 -14.05 -16.75
N TRP A 296 0.14 -13.64 -17.28
CA TRP A 296 0.70 -14.16 -18.53
C TRP A 296 1.16 -15.62 -18.45
N ARG A 297 1.40 -16.19 -17.25
CA ARG A 297 1.82 -17.60 -17.13
C ARG A 297 0.80 -18.56 -17.73
N LEU A 298 -0.49 -18.27 -17.53
CA LEU A 298 -1.59 -19.04 -18.10
C LEU A 298 -1.56 -19.03 -19.63
N LEU A 299 -1.20 -17.89 -20.23
CA LEU A 299 -1.12 -17.74 -21.69
C LEU A 299 0.01 -18.57 -22.32
N ILE A 300 1.06 -18.90 -21.54
CA ILE A 300 2.20 -19.72 -21.97
C ILE A 300 2.14 -21.15 -21.41
N GLY A 301 0.97 -21.60 -20.94
CA GLY A 301 0.76 -22.96 -20.45
C GLY A 301 1.49 -23.28 -19.14
N LYS A 302 1.89 -22.27 -18.35
CA LYS A 302 2.53 -22.45 -17.04
C LYS A 302 1.53 -22.21 -15.91
N SER A 303 1.51 -23.09 -14.91
CA SER A 303 0.80 -22.86 -13.65
C SER A 303 1.63 -22.06 -12.65
N GLY A 304 1.00 -21.61 -11.56
CA GLY A 304 1.61 -20.87 -10.46
C GLY A 304 1.30 -19.38 -10.46
N GLY A 305 1.75 -18.71 -9.40
CA GLY A 305 1.42 -17.31 -9.13
C GLY A 305 0.18 -17.17 -8.23
N ALA A 306 0.09 -16.01 -7.58
CA ALA A 306 -1.07 -15.62 -6.79
C ALA A 306 -2.21 -15.16 -7.71
N ARG A 307 -3.45 -15.52 -7.35
CA ARG A 307 -4.65 -15.00 -8.02
C ARG A 307 -5.01 -13.62 -7.47
N ALA A 308 -5.47 -12.74 -8.35
CA ALA A 308 -6.01 -11.44 -7.98
C ALA A 308 -7.54 -11.51 -7.91
N HIS A 309 -8.11 -11.11 -6.76
CA HIS A 309 -9.55 -11.12 -6.51
C HIS A 309 -10.16 -9.71 -6.58
N PHE A 310 -9.95 -8.97 -7.68
CA PHE A 310 -10.31 -7.56 -7.84
C PHE A 310 -11.69 -7.14 -7.29
N PHE A 311 -12.70 -8.00 -7.45
CA PHE A 311 -14.09 -7.72 -7.09
C PHE A 311 -14.57 -8.46 -5.83
N ALA A 312 -13.67 -9.13 -5.10
CA ALA A 312 -14.04 -9.77 -3.84
C ALA A 312 -14.52 -8.73 -2.82
N ASN A 313 -15.33 -9.20 -1.86
CA ASN A 313 -15.84 -8.37 -0.79
C ASN A 313 -14.66 -7.70 -0.05
N PRO A 314 -14.62 -6.35 0.00
CA PRO A 314 -13.46 -5.62 0.51
C PRO A 314 -13.46 -5.51 2.05
N VAL A 315 -14.47 -6.09 2.72
CA VAL A 315 -14.61 -6.12 4.18
C VAL A 315 -15.01 -7.53 4.67
N VAL A 316 -14.62 -7.86 5.89
CA VAL A 316 -14.83 -9.18 6.49
C VAL A 316 -15.40 -9.07 7.89
N ALA A 317 -16.28 -10.00 8.26
CA ALA A 317 -16.82 -10.09 9.61
C ALA A 317 -15.88 -10.88 10.53
N ILE A 318 -15.49 -10.26 11.65
CA ILE A 318 -14.70 -10.88 12.72
C ILE A 318 -15.39 -10.60 14.05
N GLY A 319 -16.06 -11.63 14.59
CA GLY A 319 -17.01 -11.45 15.68
C GLY A 319 -18.17 -10.54 15.26
N ALA A 320 -18.48 -9.54 16.08
CA ALA A 320 -19.50 -8.53 15.80
C ALA A 320 -19.02 -7.38 14.90
N ASN A 321 -17.71 -7.27 14.67
CA ASN A 321 -17.11 -6.13 13.97
C ASN A 321 -16.77 -6.47 12.51
N ARG A 322 -16.70 -5.43 11.69
CA ARG A 322 -16.34 -5.49 10.27
C ARG A 322 -14.96 -4.87 10.07
N ALA A 323 -14.00 -5.68 9.63
CA ALA A 323 -12.65 -5.22 9.32
C ALA A 323 -12.49 -4.99 7.82
N ALA A 324 -11.66 -4.01 7.44
CA ALA A 324 -11.12 -3.86 6.09
C ALA A 324 -9.70 -4.41 6.02
N PRO A 325 -9.49 -5.59 5.43
CA PRO A 325 -8.14 -6.14 5.23
C PRO A 325 -7.41 -5.43 4.10
N LEU A 326 -6.12 -5.14 4.33
CA LEU A 326 -5.19 -4.69 3.30
C LEU A 326 -3.90 -5.52 3.38
N ILE A 327 -3.72 -6.43 2.44
CA ILE A 327 -2.51 -7.27 2.40
C ILE A 327 -1.45 -6.56 1.57
N CYS A 328 -0.28 -6.36 2.17
CA CYS A 328 0.97 -6.00 1.52
C CYS A 328 0.83 -4.92 0.44
N TYR A 329 0.79 -5.31 -0.83
CA TYR A 329 0.77 -4.40 -1.98
C TYR A 329 -0.49 -3.53 -2.05
N GLU A 330 -1.62 -4.02 -1.54
CA GLU A 330 -2.89 -3.29 -1.48
C GLU A 330 -2.75 -1.96 -0.71
N GLN A 331 -1.81 -1.89 0.22
CA GLN A 331 -1.53 -0.72 1.05
C GLN A 331 -0.88 0.43 0.26
N LEU A 332 -0.30 0.14 -0.91
CA LEU A 332 0.43 1.11 -1.74
C LEU A 332 -0.44 1.78 -2.81
N ILE A 333 -1.63 1.24 -3.08
CA ILE A 333 -2.50 1.66 -4.18
C ILE A 333 -3.87 2.16 -3.66
N VAL A 334 -4.52 2.99 -4.45
CA VAL A 334 -5.67 3.79 -3.99
C VAL A 334 -6.96 2.98 -3.91
N TRP A 335 -7.30 2.25 -4.97
CA TRP A 335 -8.63 1.63 -5.08
C TRP A 335 -8.96 0.59 -3.99
N PRO A 336 -8.05 -0.26 -3.46
CA PRO A 336 -8.43 -1.23 -2.45
C PRO A 336 -8.89 -0.55 -1.17
N ALA A 337 -8.20 0.52 -0.75
CA ALA A 337 -8.56 1.33 0.40
C ALA A 337 -9.92 2.01 0.19
N LEU A 338 -10.13 2.71 -0.94
CA LEU A 338 -11.40 3.39 -1.21
C LEU A 338 -12.57 2.42 -1.35
N GLN A 339 -12.38 1.28 -2.00
CA GLN A 339 -13.41 0.24 -2.14
C GLN A 339 -13.80 -0.32 -0.76
N SER A 340 -12.83 -0.53 0.14
CA SER A 340 -13.10 -0.96 1.52
C SER A 340 -13.86 0.12 2.30
N MET A 341 -13.45 1.38 2.22
CA MET A 341 -14.10 2.49 2.94
C MET A 341 -15.54 2.74 2.47
N PHE A 342 -15.86 2.40 1.22
CA PHE A 342 -17.24 2.47 0.70
C PHE A 342 -18.21 1.55 1.45
N GLN A 343 -17.70 0.47 2.05
CA GLN A 343 -18.48 -0.47 2.85
C GLN A 343 -18.56 -0.09 4.33
N ASP A 344 -17.97 1.05 4.72
CA ASP A 344 -17.91 1.57 6.08
C ASP A 344 -17.49 0.51 7.13
N PRO A 345 -16.23 0.05 7.11
CA PRO A 345 -15.71 -0.90 8.08
C PRO A 345 -15.53 -0.23 9.45
N ASP A 346 -15.54 -1.02 10.52
CA ASP A 346 -15.28 -0.51 11.87
C ASP A 346 -13.80 -0.17 12.07
N PHE A 347 -12.89 -0.92 11.44
CA PHE A 347 -11.44 -0.72 11.51
C PHE A 347 -10.69 -1.33 10.32
N ILE A 348 -9.41 -1.01 10.18
CA ILE A 348 -8.51 -1.54 9.15
C ILE A 348 -7.56 -2.56 9.78
N VAL A 349 -7.34 -3.68 9.09
CA VAL A 349 -6.30 -4.67 9.42
C VAL A 349 -5.32 -4.71 8.26
N ALA A 350 -4.10 -4.25 8.47
CA ALA A 350 -3.07 -4.25 7.44
C ALA A 350 -1.91 -5.16 7.82
N VAL A 351 -1.68 -6.16 6.99
CA VAL A 351 -0.63 -7.16 7.20
C VAL A 351 0.37 -7.13 6.05
N GLY A 352 1.63 -7.43 6.31
CA GLY A 352 2.62 -7.50 5.23
C GLY A 352 3.82 -8.36 5.57
N ASN A 353 4.43 -8.94 4.53
CA ASN A 353 5.67 -9.71 4.65
C ASN A 353 6.78 -8.98 3.89
N GLY A 354 7.54 -8.17 4.63
CA GLY A 354 8.50 -7.22 4.11
C GLY A 354 9.94 -7.72 4.03
N TRP A 355 10.23 -8.99 4.32
CA TRP A 355 11.61 -9.52 4.41
C TRP A 355 12.48 -9.22 3.18
N TRP A 356 11.87 -9.19 2.00
CA TRP A 356 12.54 -8.95 0.72
C TRP A 356 12.92 -7.49 0.50
N SER A 357 12.43 -6.59 1.36
CA SER A 357 12.62 -5.15 1.24
C SER A 357 13.53 -4.57 2.32
N LYS A 358 14.26 -5.43 3.05
CA LYS A 358 15.19 -5.01 4.11
C LYS A 358 16.19 -3.98 3.58
N GLY A 359 16.34 -2.87 4.31
CA GLY A 359 17.20 -1.75 3.92
C GLY A 359 16.58 -0.80 2.89
N THR A 360 15.29 -0.95 2.55
CA THR A 360 14.53 -0.04 1.68
C THR A 360 13.40 0.65 2.45
N SER A 361 12.75 1.63 1.83
CA SER A 361 11.60 2.34 2.41
C SER A 361 10.24 1.65 2.18
N ILE A 362 10.18 0.47 1.55
CA ILE A 362 8.91 -0.12 1.08
C ILE A 362 7.94 -0.39 2.25
N VAL A 363 8.37 -1.10 3.30
CA VAL A 363 7.51 -1.37 4.48
C VAL A 363 7.11 -0.08 5.19
N ALA A 364 8.03 0.88 5.30
CA ALA A 364 7.74 2.16 5.91
C ALA A 364 6.69 2.95 5.10
N ILE A 365 6.75 2.90 3.76
CA ILE A 365 5.75 3.50 2.88
C ILE A 365 4.40 2.79 3.01
N GLN A 366 4.37 1.46 3.10
CA GLN A 366 3.15 0.67 3.33
C GLN A 366 2.44 1.10 4.62
N ARG A 367 3.19 1.16 5.73
CA ARG A 367 2.69 1.66 7.02
C ARG A 367 2.19 3.09 6.92
N ALA A 368 2.99 4.01 6.37
CA ALA A 368 2.62 5.41 6.21
C ALA A 368 1.35 5.61 5.36
N SER A 369 1.23 4.88 4.25
CA SER A 369 0.07 4.96 3.36
C SER A 369 -1.19 4.45 4.05
N THR A 370 -1.10 3.32 4.75
CA THR A 370 -2.22 2.76 5.51
C THR A 370 -2.62 3.68 6.66
N THR A 371 -1.66 4.24 7.41
CA THR A 371 -1.91 5.24 8.45
C THR A 371 -2.63 6.45 7.88
N ALA A 372 -2.21 6.96 6.71
CA ALA A 372 -2.90 8.08 6.07
C ALA A 372 -4.35 7.72 5.73
N TRP A 373 -4.62 6.55 5.14
CA TRP A 373 -5.98 6.11 4.87
C TRP A 373 -6.83 5.98 6.15
N ALA A 374 -6.28 5.37 7.20
CA ALA A 374 -6.95 5.25 8.49
C ALA A 374 -7.28 6.63 9.10
N LYS A 375 -6.33 7.58 9.03
CA LYS A 375 -6.52 8.94 9.52
C LYS A 375 -7.55 9.71 8.71
N LEU A 376 -7.56 9.59 7.38
CA LEU A 376 -8.58 10.25 6.54
C LEU A 376 -9.99 9.85 6.97
N PHE A 377 -10.23 8.55 7.11
CA PHE A 377 -11.56 7.98 7.37
C PHE A 377 -11.88 7.75 8.86
N ALA A 378 -11.04 8.25 9.77
CA ALA A 378 -11.20 8.09 11.21
C ALA A 378 -11.37 6.62 11.66
N LYS A 379 -10.65 5.70 11.01
CA LYS A 379 -10.70 4.26 11.33
C LYS A 379 -9.56 3.87 12.26
N PRO A 380 -9.83 3.10 13.34
CA PRO A 380 -8.80 2.37 14.05
C PRO A 380 -8.00 1.47 13.10
N LEU A 381 -6.75 1.20 13.45
CA LEU A 381 -5.81 0.50 12.58
C LEU A 381 -5.00 -0.52 13.36
N VAL A 382 -5.01 -1.77 12.89
CA VAL A 382 -4.15 -2.85 13.36
C VAL A 382 -3.11 -3.14 12.30
N LEU A 383 -1.83 -2.98 12.64
CA LEU A 383 -0.68 -3.27 11.77
C LEU A 383 0.03 -4.53 12.27
N SER A 384 0.41 -5.41 11.36
CA SER A 384 1.23 -6.59 11.69
C SER A 384 2.13 -6.96 10.51
N PHE A 385 3.44 -6.83 10.68
CA PHE A 385 4.43 -7.04 9.63
C PHE A 385 5.53 -7.99 10.06
N ASN A 386 6.08 -8.68 9.06
CA ASN A 386 7.36 -9.37 9.20
C ASN A 386 8.46 -8.58 8.49
N THR A 387 9.60 -8.42 9.15
CA THR A 387 10.77 -7.68 8.60
C THR A 387 12.06 -8.49 8.59
#